data_AF-A0A1W1X9R3-F1
#
_entry.id   AF-A0A1W1X9R3-F1
#
_cell.length_a   1.000
_cell.length_b   1.000
_cell.length_c   1.000
_cell.angle_alpha   90.00
_cell.angle_beta   90.00
_cell.angle_gamma   90.00
#
_symmetry.space_group_name_H-M   'P 1'
#
loop_
_entity.id
_entity.type
_entity.pdbx_description
1 polymer ?
#
loop_
_entity_poly.entity_id
_entity_poly.type
_entity_poly.pdbx_seq_one_letter_code
_entity_poly.pdbx_strand_id
1 'polypeptide(L)'
;MLKKIVECLPQTDCQMCGMTCADFAGFLLSGDLTTAECPVLQEPAYAEKAAALQELLASLARRAKSGHLIDVSRCNGCGICVIVCEYNLANSAACRLGKGPAADEKVALRVVNGQVVLADENLCTRLLQAADKCSKCQDHCPTQAIVLV
;
A
#
# COMPACT_ATOMS: atom_id res chain seq x y z
N MET A 1 6.33 -6.91 2.08
CA MET A 1 6.85 -5.65 2.68
C MET A 1 7.29 -5.83 4.12
N LEU A 2 6.45 -6.41 5.00
CA LEU A 2 6.80 -6.64 6.40
C LEU A 2 8.18 -7.29 6.62
N LYS A 3 8.51 -8.35 5.88
CA LYS A 3 9.82 -9.01 5.95
C LYS A 3 11.01 -8.06 5.70
N LYS A 4 10.89 -7.15 4.73
CA LYS A 4 11.93 -6.15 4.43
C LYS A 4 12.10 -5.14 5.57
N ILE A 5 11.00 -4.76 6.22
CA ILE A 5 11.05 -3.89 7.42
C ILE A 5 11.80 -4.61 8.54
N VAL A 6 11.46 -5.87 8.82
CA VAL A 6 12.11 -6.69 9.86
C VAL A 6 13.61 -6.85 9.57
N GLU A 7 14.00 -7.06 8.31
CA GLU A 7 15.41 -7.17 7.91
C GLU A 7 16.22 -5.90 8.24
N CYS A 8 15.59 -4.72 8.17
CA CYS A 8 16.18 -3.44 8.54
C CYS A 8 16.14 -3.13 10.05
N LEU A 9 15.50 -3.96 10.87
CA LEU A 9 15.51 -3.78 12.33
C LEU A 9 16.76 -4.42 12.97
N PRO A 10 17.06 -4.10 14.25
CA PRO A 10 18.18 -4.70 14.98
C PRO A 10 18.09 -6.22 15.11
N GLN A 11 16.87 -6.79 15.07
CA GLN A 11 16.59 -8.23 15.21
C GLN A 11 17.13 -8.84 16.52
N THR A 12 17.25 -8.03 17.56
CA THR A 12 17.72 -8.46 18.89
C THR A 12 16.57 -8.89 19.80
N ASP A 13 15.32 -8.59 19.42
CA ASP A 13 14.12 -8.77 20.25
C ASP A 13 14.32 -8.30 21.71
N CYS A 14 15.06 -7.20 21.88
CA CYS A 14 15.42 -6.64 23.18
C CYS A 14 14.23 -6.15 24.00
N GLN A 15 13.08 -5.90 23.35
CA GLN A 15 11.84 -5.39 23.94
C GLN A 15 11.98 -4.05 24.69
N MET A 16 13.01 -3.26 24.41
CA MET A 16 13.18 -1.91 25.01
C MET A 16 12.07 -0.92 24.58
N CYS A 17 11.41 -1.18 23.45
CA CYS A 17 10.21 -0.47 23.00
C CYS A 17 8.90 -1.18 23.40
N GLY A 18 8.96 -2.24 24.23
CA GLY A 18 7.80 -2.97 24.73
C GLY A 18 7.25 -4.07 23.82
N MET A 19 7.91 -4.39 22.70
CA MET A 19 7.45 -5.41 21.74
C MET A 19 8.62 -6.07 20.99
N THR A 20 8.34 -7.18 20.27
CA THR A 20 9.34 -7.84 19.42
C THR A 20 9.67 -7.00 18.18
N CYS A 21 10.80 -7.27 17.52
CA CYS A 21 11.11 -6.61 16.26
C CYS A 21 10.07 -6.92 15.17
N ALA A 22 9.47 -8.11 15.18
CA ALA A 22 8.41 -8.48 14.25
C ALA A 22 7.13 -7.66 14.48
N ASP A 23 6.72 -7.48 15.74
CA ASP A 23 5.54 -6.69 16.09
C ASP A 23 5.77 -5.20 15.77
N PHE A 24 6.95 -4.67 16.14
CA PHE A 24 7.34 -3.30 15.82
C PHE A 24 7.31 -3.04 14.31
N ALA A 25 7.79 -3.99 13.50
CA ALA A 25 7.70 -3.90 12.04
C ALA A 25 6.25 -3.83 11.53
N GLY A 26 5.31 -4.51 12.21
CA GLY A 26 3.88 -4.44 11.92
C GLY A 26 3.34 -3.03 12.14
N PHE A 27 3.68 -2.40 13.25
CA PHE A 27 3.26 -1.03 13.57
C PHE A 27 3.91 0.04 12.68
N LEU A 28 5.17 -0.17 12.28
CA LEU A 28 5.81 0.68 11.27
C LEU A 28 5.13 0.55 9.91
N LEU A 29 4.65 -0.66 9.56
CA LEU A 29 3.96 -0.92 8.30
C LEU A 29 2.54 -0.32 8.26
N SER A 30 1.84 -0.28 9.40
CA SER A 30 0.54 0.39 9.53
C SER A 30 0.67 1.91 9.64
N GLY A 31 1.81 2.41 10.12
CA GLY A 31 2.07 3.83 10.35
C GLY A 31 1.68 4.32 11.74
N ASP A 32 1.38 3.39 12.66
CA ASP A 32 1.03 3.72 14.06
C ASP A 32 2.24 4.19 14.86
N LEU A 33 3.45 3.74 14.49
CA LEU A 33 4.71 4.11 15.14
C LEU A 33 5.75 4.58 14.12
N THR A 34 6.82 5.20 14.62
CA THR A 34 7.94 5.69 13.81
C THR A 34 9.26 5.06 14.23
N THR A 35 10.30 5.15 13.39
CA THR A 35 11.62 4.57 13.68
C THR A 35 12.24 5.10 14.98
N ALA A 36 11.89 6.31 15.40
CA ALA A 36 12.37 6.95 16.61
C ALA A 36 11.96 6.20 17.90
N GLU A 37 10.91 5.38 17.85
CA GLU A 37 10.40 4.67 19.03
C GLU A 37 11.15 3.39 19.38
N CYS A 38 12.14 2.99 18.58
CA CYS A 38 13.05 1.91 18.93
C CYS A 38 14.37 2.47 19.46
N PRO A 39 14.67 2.38 20.77
CA PRO A 39 15.90 2.93 21.36
C PRO A 39 17.17 2.36 20.73
N VAL A 40 17.21 1.04 20.51
CA VAL A 40 18.37 0.34 19.93
C VAL A 40 18.62 0.75 18.49
N LEU A 41 17.56 1.02 17.72
CA LEU A 41 17.69 1.49 16.34
C LEU A 41 18.35 2.88 16.24
N GLN A 42 18.32 3.67 17.32
CA GLN A 42 18.97 4.99 17.36
C GLN A 42 20.47 4.91 17.65
N GLU A 43 21.00 3.73 17.98
CA GLU A 43 22.42 3.58 18.24
C GLU A 43 23.24 3.72 16.94
N PRO A 44 24.46 4.29 16.99
CA PRO A 44 25.32 4.47 15.82
C PRO A 44 25.60 3.18 15.05
N ALA A 45 25.62 2.04 15.75
CA ALA A 45 25.82 0.71 15.16
C ALA A 45 24.74 0.33 14.14
N TYR A 46 23.55 0.94 14.20
CA TYR A 46 22.42 0.66 13.32
C TYR A 46 22.09 1.82 12.38
N ALA A 47 22.95 2.84 12.27
CA ALA A 47 22.67 4.05 11.48
C ALA A 47 22.34 3.76 10.01
N GLU A 48 23.08 2.85 9.36
CA GLU A 48 22.80 2.46 7.97
C GLU A 48 21.45 1.76 7.82
N LYS A 49 21.13 0.85 8.76
CA LYS A 49 19.85 0.15 8.77
C LYS A 49 18.69 1.11 9.04
N ALA A 50 18.87 2.07 9.94
CA ALA A 50 17.88 3.10 10.25
C ALA A 50 17.61 3.98 9.02
N ALA A 51 18.65 4.39 8.29
CA ALA A 51 18.49 5.16 7.06
C ALA A 51 17.74 4.37 5.97
N ALA A 52 18.12 3.10 5.74
CA ALA A 52 17.43 2.23 4.78
C ALA A 52 15.96 2.00 5.16
N LEU A 53 15.68 1.83 6.45
CA LEU A 53 14.32 1.71 6.95
C LEU A 53 13.53 3.01 6.73
N GLN A 54 14.13 4.17 7.00
CA GLN A 54 13.47 5.46 6.77
C GLN A 54 13.12 5.69 5.30
N GLU A 55 14.01 5.32 4.38
CA GLU A 55 13.71 5.37 2.94
C GLU A 55 12.54 4.45 2.58
N LEU A 56 12.55 3.23 3.13
CA LEU A 56 11.47 2.27 2.94
C LEU A 56 10.14 2.81 3.48
N LEU A 57 10.12 3.37 4.69
CA LEU A 57 8.92 3.97 5.28
C LEU A 57 8.47 5.24 4.55
N ALA A 58 9.38 6.05 4.01
CA ALA A 58 9.03 7.21 3.18
C ALA A 58 8.36 6.80 1.86
N SER A 59 8.68 5.61 1.33
CA SER A 59 7.92 5.00 0.23
C SER A 59 6.50 4.61 0.66
N LEU A 60 6.33 4.18 1.92
CA LEU A 60 5.03 3.85 2.50
C LEU A 60 4.21 5.06 2.92
N ALA A 61 4.83 6.18 3.31
CA ALA A 61 4.13 7.42 3.64
C ALA A 61 3.45 8.05 2.41
N ARG A 62 3.89 7.68 1.20
CA ARG A 62 3.22 8.02 -0.07
C ARG A 62 2.00 7.14 -0.38
N ARG A 63 1.62 6.25 0.53
CA ARG A 63 0.48 5.33 0.37
C ARG A 63 -0.83 6.08 0.43
N ALA A 64 -1.76 5.60 -0.36
CA ALA A 64 -3.15 6.00 -0.27
C ALA A 64 -3.78 5.60 1.06
N LYS A 65 -4.76 6.35 1.55
CA LYS A 65 -5.61 6.00 2.72
C LYS A 65 -6.19 4.59 2.59
N SER A 66 -6.51 4.20 1.35
CA SER A 66 -7.04 2.88 1.00
C SER A 66 -6.02 1.74 1.09
N GLY A 67 -4.78 2.02 1.46
CA GLY A 67 -3.74 1.00 1.62
C GLY A 67 -2.94 0.70 0.35
N HIS A 68 -3.18 1.40 -0.76
CA HIS A 68 -2.54 1.10 -2.04
C HIS A 68 -1.10 1.64 -2.11
N LEU A 69 -0.20 0.76 -2.53
CA LEU A 69 1.12 1.08 -3.06
C LEU A 69 1.14 0.66 -4.53
N ILE A 70 1.41 1.60 -5.43
CA ILE A 70 1.42 1.36 -6.88
C ILE A 70 2.85 1.54 -7.41
N ASP A 71 3.44 0.46 -7.91
CA ASP A 71 4.72 0.47 -8.61
C ASP A 71 4.50 0.82 -10.09
N VAL A 72 4.71 2.09 -10.42
CA VAL A 72 4.55 2.64 -11.77
C VAL A 72 5.52 2.03 -12.79
N SER A 73 6.66 1.46 -12.35
CA SER A 73 7.62 0.81 -13.24
C SER A 73 7.13 -0.57 -13.69
N ARG A 74 6.28 -1.22 -12.89
CA ARG A 74 5.67 -2.53 -13.19
C ARG A 74 4.28 -2.39 -13.80
N CYS A 75 3.63 -1.24 -13.67
CA CYS A 75 2.32 -1.02 -14.24
C CYS A 75 2.40 -0.90 -15.78
N ASN A 76 1.68 -1.77 -16.48
CA ASN A 76 1.60 -1.75 -17.94
C ASN A 76 0.28 -1.16 -18.47
N GLY A 77 -0.54 -0.57 -17.60
CA GLY A 77 -1.78 0.09 -18.01
C GLY A 77 -2.91 -0.84 -18.48
N CYS A 78 -2.83 -2.16 -18.23
CA CYS A 78 -3.82 -3.12 -18.71
C CYS A 78 -5.28 -2.89 -18.24
N GLY A 79 -5.49 -2.09 -17.19
CA GLY A 79 -6.83 -1.70 -16.74
C GLY A 79 -7.63 -2.79 -16.02
N ILE A 80 -7.06 -3.98 -15.80
CA ILE A 80 -7.76 -5.09 -15.10
C ILE A 80 -8.21 -4.64 -13.71
N CYS A 81 -7.34 -3.96 -12.95
CA CYS A 81 -7.66 -3.38 -11.64
C CYS A 81 -8.86 -2.40 -11.68
N VAL A 82 -9.07 -1.70 -12.79
CA VAL A 82 -10.19 -0.74 -12.97
C VAL A 82 -11.51 -1.50 -13.13
N ILE A 83 -11.52 -2.61 -13.87
CA ILE A 83 -12.74 -3.37 -14.16
C ILE A 83 -13.09 -4.41 -13.09
N VAL A 84 -12.13 -4.82 -12.23
CA VAL A 84 -12.42 -5.70 -11.07
C VAL A 84 -12.69 -4.93 -9.78
N CYS A 85 -12.46 -3.61 -9.77
CA CYS A 85 -12.73 -2.76 -8.62
C CYS A 85 -14.23 -2.77 -8.31
N GLU A 86 -14.60 -3.12 -7.08
CA GLU A 86 -16.01 -3.23 -6.66
C GLU A 86 -16.75 -1.91 -6.77
N TYR A 87 -16.11 -0.81 -6.35
CA TYR A 87 -16.68 0.51 -6.48
C TYR A 87 -16.93 0.86 -7.95
N ASN A 88 -15.96 0.64 -8.84
CA ASN A 88 -16.11 0.93 -10.26
C ASN A 88 -17.18 0.06 -10.91
N LEU A 89 -17.23 -1.24 -10.60
CA LEU A 89 -18.26 -2.15 -11.11
C LEU A 89 -19.67 -1.73 -10.67
N ALA A 90 -19.83 -1.28 -9.42
CA ALA A 90 -21.10 -0.80 -8.92
C ALA A 90 -21.53 0.52 -9.60
N ASN A 91 -20.58 1.42 -9.86
CA ASN A 91 -20.88 2.81 -10.21
C ASN A 91 -20.60 3.22 -11.67
N SER A 92 -19.98 2.36 -12.49
CA SER A 92 -19.74 2.63 -13.92
C SER A 92 -20.31 1.51 -14.79
N ALA A 93 -21.22 1.89 -15.70
CA ALA A 93 -21.78 0.96 -16.68
C ALA A 93 -20.72 0.45 -17.66
N ALA A 94 -19.76 1.31 -18.02
CA ALA A 94 -18.65 0.95 -18.90
C ALA A 94 -17.76 -0.12 -18.24
N CYS A 95 -17.43 0.03 -16.95
CA CYS A 95 -16.64 -0.97 -16.22
C CYS A 95 -17.32 -2.34 -16.16
N ARG A 96 -18.64 -2.41 -15.98
CA ARG A 96 -19.40 -3.68 -16.04
C ARG A 96 -19.32 -4.39 -17.39
N LEU A 97 -19.05 -3.64 -18.45
CA LEU A 97 -18.86 -4.17 -19.81
C LEU A 97 -17.37 -4.42 -20.12
N GLY A 98 -16.49 -4.38 -19.12
CA GLY A 98 -15.05 -4.58 -19.30
C GLY A 98 -14.32 -3.39 -19.94
N LYS A 99 -14.94 -2.20 -19.96
CA LYS A 99 -14.36 -0.97 -20.54
C LYS A 99 -13.86 -0.03 -19.44
N GLY A 100 -12.98 0.90 -19.83
CA GLY A 100 -12.60 2.01 -18.97
C GLY A 100 -13.78 2.97 -18.72
N PRO A 101 -13.84 3.61 -17.54
CA PRO A 101 -14.90 4.58 -17.23
C PRO A 101 -14.79 5.84 -18.09
N ALA A 102 -15.91 6.51 -18.33
CA ALA A 102 -15.95 7.80 -19.01
C ALA A 102 -15.18 8.86 -18.19
N ALA A 103 -14.76 9.95 -18.83
CA ALA A 103 -13.85 10.93 -18.22
C ALA A 103 -14.42 11.61 -16.96
N ASP A 104 -15.73 11.81 -16.91
CA ASP A 104 -16.47 12.52 -15.87
C ASP A 104 -17.04 11.60 -14.76
N GLU A 105 -17.03 10.28 -14.96
CA GLU A 105 -17.53 9.34 -13.94
C GLU A 105 -16.74 9.43 -12.62
N LYS A 106 -17.42 9.38 -11.48
CA LYS A 106 -16.74 9.24 -10.18
C LYS A 106 -16.38 7.77 -9.95
N VAL A 107 -15.09 7.47 -9.92
CA VAL A 107 -14.53 6.10 -9.84
C VAL A 107 -13.33 6.10 -8.91
N ALA A 108 -13.01 4.94 -8.31
CA ALA A 108 -11.88 4.82 -7.40
C ALA A 108 -10.55 4.73 -8.17
N LEU A 109 -10.52 3.99 -9.28
CA LEU A 109 -9.33 3.73 -10.10
C LEU A 109 -9.54 4.14 -11.55
N ARG A 110 -8.49 4.66 -12.20
CA ARG A 110 -8.43 4.96 -13.64
C ARG A 110 -7.09 4.55 -14.23
N VAL A 111 -7.03 4.37 -15.54
CA VAL A 111 -5.76 4.36 -16.27
C VAL A 111 -5.55 5.73 -16.90
N VAL A 112 -4.45 6.38 -16.57
CA VAL A 112 -4.05 7.69 -17.10
C VAL A 112 -2.61 7.56 -17.61
N ASN A 113 -2.37 7.98 -18.86
CA ASN A 113 -1.05 7.88 -19.51
C ASN A 113 -0.41 6.48 -19.41
N GLY A 114 -1.22 5.43 -19.60
CA GLY A 114 -0.74 4.04 -19.56
C GLY A 114 -0.44 3.48 -18.16
N GLN A 115 -0.79 4.19 -17.09
CA GLN A 115 -0.60 3.72 -15.71
C GLN A 115 -1.89 3.82 -14.90
N VAL A 116 -2.06 2.89 -13.95
CA VAL A 116 -3.18 2.99 -13.01
C VAL A 116 -2.92 4.11 -12.00
N VAL A 117 -3.94 4.91 -11.75
CA VAL A 117 -3.97 5.93 -10.71
C VAL A 117 -5.20 5.74 -9.83
N LEU A 118 -5.10 6.14 -8.57
CA LEU A 118 -6.27 6.36 -7.72
C LEU A 118 -6.91 7.67 -8.14
N ALA A 119 -8.08 7.58 -8.77
CA ALA A 119 -8.83 8.76 -9.19
C ALA A 119 -9.50 9.44 -7.99
N ASP A 120 -10.00 8.64 -7.05
CA ASP A 120 -10.41 9.09 -5.72
C ASP A 120 -10.26 7.92 -4.73
N GLU A 121 -9.25 8.01 -3.87
CA GLU A 121 -8.98 6.97 -2.88
C GLU A 121 -10.09 6.81 -1.83
N ASN A 122 -10.90 7.86 -1.60
CA ASN A 122 -11.97 7.85 -0.59
C ASN A 122 -13.16 6.98 -1.03
N LEU A 123 -13.22 6.59 -2.31
CA LEU A 123 -14.23 5.71 -2.87
C LEU A 123 -13.88 4.22 -2.73
N CYS A 124 -12.68 3.89 -2.24
CA CYS A 124 -12.27 2.51 -2.09
C CYS A 124 -13.09 1.80 -1.00
N THR A 125 -13.67 0.64 -1.33
CA THR A 125 -14.47 -0.16 -0.38
C THR A 125 -13.66 -0.63 0.84
N ARG A 126 -12.32 -0.67 0.76
CA ARG A 126 -11.41 -0.94 1.90
C ARG A 126 -11.54 0.08 3.04
N LEU A 127 -12.06 1.28 2.77
CA LEU A 127 -12.27 2.31 3.77
C LEU A 127 -13.58 2.13 4.55
N LEU A 128 -14.45 1.21 4.12
CA LEU A 128 -15.69 0.90 4.82
C LEU A 128 -15.38 -0.03 6.00
N GLN A 129 -15.69 0.41 7.23
CA GLN A 129 -15.32 -0.26 8.49
C GLN A 129 -15.93 -1.67 8.67
N ALA A 130 -16.96 -2.02 7.91
CA ALA A 130 -17.78 -3.23 8.13
C ALA A 130 -17.49 -4.40 7.17
N ALA A 131 -16.51 -4.30 6.29
CA ALA A 131 -16.19 -5.33 5.29
C ALA A 131 -14.79 -5.90 5.49
N ASP A 132 -14.62 -7.19 5.16
CA ASP A 132 -13.29 -7.74 4.88
C ASP A 132 -12.59 -6.82 3.88
N LYS A 133 -11.34 -6.43 4.17
CA LYS A 133 -10.64 -5.45 3.34
C LYS A 133 -10.46 -6.01 1.92
N CYS A 134 -11.23 -5.49 0.97
CA CYS A 134 -11.18 -5.86 -0.45
C CYS A 134 -9.73 -5.90 -1.00
N SER A 135 -9.42 -6.92 -1.81
CA SER A 135 -8.09 -7.15 -2.39
C SER A 135 -8.07 -7.30 -3.92
N LYS A 136 -9.22 -7.22 -4.59
CA LYS A 136 -9.39 -7.57 -6.01
C LYS A 136 -8.39 -6.90 -6.97
N CYS A 137 -8.09 -5.62 -6.78
CA CYS A 137 -7.15 -4.90 -7.64
C CYS A 137 -5.71 -5.43 -7.52
N GLN A 138 -5.29 -5.87 -6.33
CA GLN A 138 -4.01 -6.55 -6.12
C GLN A 138 -4.06 -7.97 -6.72
N ASP A 139 -5.09 -8.74 -6.37
CA ASP A 139 -5.17 -10.18 -6.71
C ASP A 139 -5.22 -10.42 -8.22
N HIS A 140 -5.79 -9.48 -8.97
CA HIS A 140 -5.88 -9.56 -10.42
C HIS A 140 -4.83 -8.71 -11.17
N CYS A 141 -3.85 -8.12 -10.49
CA CYS A 141 -2.80 -7.36 -11.16
C CYS A 141 -1.77 -8.33 -11.78
N PRO A 142 -1.71 -8.47 -13.12
CA PRO A 142 -0.86 -9.48 -13.76
C PRO A 142 0.64 -9.19 -13.57
N THR A 143 1.00 -7.93 -13.38
CA THR A 143 2.38 -7.51 -13.15
C THR A 143 2.70 -7.32 -11.66
N GLN A 144 1.73 -7.56 -10.76
CA GLN A 144 1.82 -7.30 -9.32
C GLN A 144 2.32 -5.88 -9.00
N ALA A 145 1.91 -4.90 -9.80
CA ALA A 145 2.22 -3.49 -9.59
C ALA A 145 1.45 -2.88 -8.41
N ILE A 146 0.38 -3.52 -7.94
CA ILE A 146 -0.42 -3.05 -6.80
C ILE A 146 -0.15 -3.94 -5.60
N VAL A 147 0.21 -3.32 -4.48
CA VAL A 147 0.29 -3.97 -3.17
C VAL A 147 -0.63 -3.23 -2.22
N LEU A 148 -1.47 -3.99 -1.51
CA LEU A 148 -2.37 -3.52 -0.48
C LEU A 148 -1.82 -3.88 0.89
N VAL A 149 -1.86 -2.89 1.77
CA VAL A 149 -1.31 -2.93 3.12
C VAL A 149 -2.29 -2.29 4.09
#